data_AF-A0A6L3XB64-F1
#
_entry.id   AF-A0A6L3XB64-F1
#
_cell.length_a   1.000
_cell.length_b   1.000
_cell.length_c   1.000
_cell.angle_alpha   90.00
_cell.angle_beta   90.00
_cell.angle_gamma   90.00
#
_symmetry.space_group_name_H-M   'P 1'
#
loop_
_entity.id
_entity.type
_entity.pdbx_description
1 polymer ?
#
loop_
_entity_poly.entity_id
_entity_poly.type
_entity_poly.pdbx_seq_one_letter_code
_entity_poly.pdbx_strand_id
1 'polypeptide(L)'
;VGSGMCISDRFKTIKPVKSAFLCSIKESADEKPVLLIGIEADGDIDEIIQAAGSVATDTLPGDEPIDICQVKKGEKGISHFITEHITPFYERRWGGFLRDLKTNRII
;
A
#
# COMPACT_ATOMS: atom_id res chain seq x y z
N VAL A 1 -4.95 -14.96 20.16
CA VAL A 1 -5.74 -13.72 19.93
C VAL A 1 -4.77 -12.59 19.63
N GLY A 2 -4.30 -12.53 18.38
CA GLY A 2 -3.26 -11.59 17.96
C GLY A 2 -3.78 -10.15 18.00
N SER A 3 -2.95 -9.24 18.49
CA SER A 3 -3.26 -7.86 18.80
C SER A 3 -4.01 -7.13 17.67
N GLY A 4 -5.20 -6.60 17.98
CA GLY A 4 -6.13 -5.92 17.06
C GLY A 4 -5.65 -4.57 16.49
N MET A 5 -4.43 -4.52 15.94
CA MET A 5 -3.97 -3.41 15.12
C MET A 5 -4.39 -3.64 13.68
N CYS A 6 -4.93 -2.61 13.05
CA CYS A 6 -5.35 -2.66 11.65
C CYS A 6 -4.14 -2.69 10.71
N ILE A 7 -4.36 -3.16 9.48
CA ILE A 7 -3.30 -3.28 8.47
C ILE A 7 -2.65 -1.92 8.17
N SER A 8 -3.41 -0.82 8.22
CA SER A 8 -2.87 0.53 8.03
C SER A 8 -1.88 0.95 9.12
N ASP A 9 -2.02 0.44 10.35
CA ASP A 9 -1.05 0.70 11.43
C ASP A 9 0.27 -0.04 11.21
N ARG A 10 0.20 -1.26 10.67
CA ARG A 10 1.40 -2.06 10.36
C ARG A 10 2.16 -1.47 9.18
N PHE A 11 1.49 -0.95 8.16
CA PHE A 11 2.15 -0.33 7.00
C PHE A 11 3.01 0.89 7.36
N LYS A 12 2.78 1.53 8.52
CA LYS A 12 3.65 2.60 9.05
C LYS A 12 5.09 2.14 9.30
N THR A 13 5.33 0.84 9.51
CA THR A 13 6.68 0.30 9.74
C THR A 13 7.47 0.11 8.45
N ILE A 14 6.79 0.04 7.29
CA ILE A 14 7.40 -0.11 5.97
C ILE A 14 7.72 1.28 5.43
N LYS A 15 8.78 1.88 5.97
CA LYS A 15 9.17 3.27 5.72
C LYS A 15 9.23 3.70 4.26
N PRO A 16 9.56 2.87 3.26
CA PRO A 16 9.57 3.31 1.87
C PRO A 16 8.17 3.43 1.22
N VAL A 17 7.12 2.85 1.81
CA VAL A 17 5.74 2.93 1.27
C VAL A 17 5.17 4.33 1.43
N LYS A 18 4.77 4.95 0.32
CA LYS A 18 4.05 6.24 0.29
C LYS A 18 2.57 6.02 0.47
N SER A 19 2.01 5.09 -0.30
CA SER A 19 0.58 4.83 -0.35
C SER A 19 0.35 3.33 -0.53
N ALA A 20 -0.67 2.78 0.13
CA ALA A 20 -1.09 1.40 -0.08
C ALA A 20 -2.61 1.33 -0.27
N PHE A 21 -3.02 0.48 -1.20
CA PHE A 21 -4.38 0.35 -1.69
C PHE A 21 -4.82 -1.11 -1.55
N LEU A 22 -6.12 -1.33 -1.31
CA LEU A 22 -6.69 -2.67 -1.24
C LEU A 22 -7.91 -2.71 -2.14
N CYS A 23 -7.93 -3.66 -3.07
CA CYS A 23 -9.08 -3.91 -3.93
C CYS A 23 -9.22 -5.41 -4.24
N SER A 24 -10.36 -5.79 -4.80
CA SER A 24 -10.57 -7.12 -5.37
C SER A 24 -10.57 -7.01 -6.89
N ILE A 25 -9.81 -7.86 -7.57
CA ILE A 25 -9.71 -7.88 -9.03
C ILE A 25 -10.12 -9.24 -9.58
N LYS A 26 -10.62 -9.27 -10.82
CA LYS A 26 -10.86 -10.50 -11.57
C LYS A 26 -10.43 -10.29 -13.02
N GLU A 27 -9.76 -11.26 -13.62
CA GLU A 27 -9.32 -11.16 -15.01
C GLU A 27 -10.49 -11.39 -15.97
N SER A 28 -11.40 -12.30 -15.61
CA SER A 28 -12.60 -12.62 -16.38
C SER A 28 -13.87 -12.52 -15.53
N ALA A 29 -15.03 -12.39 -16.17
CA ALA A 29 -16.31 -12.23 -15.48
C ALA A 29 -16.66 -13.44 -14.59
N ASP A 30 -16.30 -14.64 -15.03
CA ASP A 30 -16.62 -15.94 -14.44
C ASP A 30 -15.59 -16.44 -13.41
N GLU A 31 -14.48 -15.70 -13.24
CA GLU A 31 -13.44 -16.06 -12.28
C GLU A 31 -13.72 -15.51 -10.88
N LYS A 32 -13.17 -16.21 -9.88
CA LYS A 32 -13.22 -15.74 -8.51
C LYS A 32 -12.31 -14.52 -8.38
N PRO A 33 -12.78 -13.45 -7.73
CA PRO A 33 -11.94 -12.30 -7.48
C PRO A 33 -10.79 -12.66 -6.52
N VAL A 34 -9.63 -12.07 -6.76
CA VAL A 34 -8.45 -12.17 -5.89
C VAL A 34 -8.26 -10.83 -5.19
N LEU A 35 -7.79 -10.85 -3.94
CA LEU A 35 -7.41 -9.65 -3.22
C LEU A 35 -6.08 -9.12 -3.74
N LEU A 36 -6.01 -7.83 -4.01
CA LEU A 36 -4.81 -7.16 -4.49
C LEU A 36 -4.44 -6.01 -3.55
N ILE A 37 -3.18 -5.99 -3.12
CA ILE A 37 -2.56 -4.85 -2.47
C ILE A 37 -1.69 -4.11 -3.48
N GLY A 38 -2.10 -2.90 -3.84
CA GLY A 38 -1.29 -1.98 -4.62
C GLY A 38 -0.37 -1.17 -3.73
N ILE A 39 0.92 -1.06 -4.07
CA ILE A 39 1.91 -0.32 -3.28
C ILE A 39 2.62 0.74 -4.12
N GLU A 40 2.45 2.00 -3.74
CA GLU A 40 3.31 3.09 -4.20
C GLU A 40 4.44 3.28 -3.19
N ALA A 41 5.70 3.15 -3.63
CA ALA A 41 6.87 3.27 -2.76
C ALA A 41 8.11 3.81 -3.47
N ASP A 42 9.05 4.30 -2.68
CA ASP A 42 10.42 4.58 -3.12
C ASP A 42 11.34 3.39 -2.81
N GLY A 43 12.41 3.19 -3.57
CA GLY A 43 13.42 2.17 -3.29
C GLY A 43 13.15 0.82 -3.95
N ASP A 44 13.70 -0.24 -3.36
CA ASP A 44 13.62 -1.60 -3.89
C ASP A 44 12.22 -2.19 -3.65
N ILE A 45 11.51 -2.45 -4.75
CA ILE A 45 10.12 -2.90 -4.68
C ILE A 45 10.01 -4.35 -4.20
N ASP A 46 10.98 -5.21 -4.48
CA ASP A 46 10.88 -6.63 -4.15
C ASP A 46 10.96 -6.83 -2.63
N GLU A 47 11.88 -6.11 -1.97
CA GLU A 47 11.97 -6.08 -0.50
C GLU A 47 10.68 -5.54 0.14
N ILE A 48 10.07 -4.53 -0.47
CA ILE A 48 8.86 -3.89 0.03
C ILE A 48 7.65 -4.83 -0.13
N ILE A 49 7.54 -5.52 -1.27
CA ILE A 49 6.50 -6.52 -1.52
C ILE A 49 6.59 -7.65 -0.49
N GLN A 50 7.80 -8.15 -0.20
CA GLN A 50 8.00 -9.16 0.83
C GLN A 50 7.55 -8.68 2.21
N ALA A 51 7.97 -7.47 2.62
CA ALA A 51 7.57 -6.88 3.89
C ALA A 51 6.05 -6.68 3.98
N ALA A 52 5.42 -6.22 2.91
CA ALA A 52 3.98 -6.03 2.84
C ALA A 52 3.21 -7.36 2.90
N GLY A 53 3.72 -8.41 2.25
CA GLY A 53 3.18 -9.76 2.33
C GLY A 53 3.17 -10.27 3.77
N SER A 54 4.29 -10.14 4.48
CA SER A 54 4.37 -10.50 5.90
C SER A 54 3.34 -9.76 6.75
N VAL A 55 3.16 -8.45 6.52
CA VAL A 55 2.16 -7.65 7.23
C VAL A 55 0.73 -8.10 6.91
N ALA A 56 0.45 -8.40 5.64
CA ALA A 56 -0.87 -8.81 5.18
C ALA A 56 -1.29 -10.15 5.81
N THR A 57 -0.41 -11.15 5.80
CA THR A 57 -0.64 -12.47 6.42
C THR A 57 -0.91 -12.35 7.92
N ASP A 58 -0.24 -11.44 8.62
CA ASP A 58 -0.44 -11.26 10.06
C ASP A 58 -1.73 -10.53 10.43
N THR A 59 -2.36 -9.84 9.49
CA THR A 59 -3.43 -8.87 9.78
C THR A 59 -4.77 -9.19 9.13
N LEU A 60 -4.77 -9.84 7.97
CA LEU A 60 -6.00 -10.17 7.26
C LEU A 60 -6.58 -11.50 7.78
N PRO A 61 -7.89 -11.55 8.06
CA PRO A 61 -8.53 -12.78 8.51
C PRO A 61 -8.75 -13.72 7.31
N GLY A 62 -8.04 -14.84 7.28
CA GLY A 62 -8.25 -15.91 6.30
C GLY A 62 -7.00 -16.26 5.50
N ASP A 63 -7.10 -17.36 4.75
CA ASP A 63 -6.02 -17.90 3.89
C ASP A 63 -6.27 -17.59 2.40
N GLU A 64 -7.08 -16.56 2.12
CA GLU A 64 -7.35 -16.15 0.73
C GLU A 64 -6.05 -15.64 0.09
N PRO A 65 -5.78 -16.00 -1.18
CA PRO A 65 -4.60 -15.53 -1.88
C PRO A 65 -4.66 -14.00 -2.02
N ILE A 66 -3.55 -13.36 -1.70
CA ILE A 66 -3.37 -11.91 -1.84
C ILE A 66 -2.22 -11.68 -2.81
N ASP A 67 -2.54 -11.04 -3.91
CA ASP A 67 -1.54 -10.53 -4.85
C ASP A 67 -1.04 -9.17 -4.37
N ILE A 68 0.21 -8.86 -4.66
CA ILE A 68 0.81 -7.57 -4.33
C ILE A 68 1.49 -7.03 -5.59
N CYS A 69 1.20 -5.79 -5.95
CA CYS A 69 1.79 -5.16 -7.13
C CYS A 69 2.33 -3.76 -6.83
N GLN A 70 3.29 -3.33 -7.65
CA GLN A 70 3.76 -1.96 -7.63
C GLN A 70 2.76 -1.04 -8.32
N VAL A 71 2.45 0.08 -7.68
CA VAL A 71 1.68 1.17 -8.26
C VAL A 71 2.64 2.31 -8.58
N LYS A 72 2.69 2.69 -9.86
CA LYS A 72 3.46 3.86 -10.31
C LYS A 72 2.55 4.89 -10.92
N LYS A 73 2.68 6.13 -10.44
CA LYS A 73 1.91 7.26 -10.95
C LYS A 73 2.22 7.50 -12.43
N GLY A 74 1.17 7.65 -13.23
CA GLY A 74 1.27 7.91 -14.67
C GLY A 74 1.41 6.66 -15.54
N GLU A 75 1.52 5.47 -14.95
CA GLU A 75 1.42 4.21 -15.71
C GLU A 75 -0.03 3.87 -16.04
N LYS A 76 -0.25 3.33 -17.24
CA LYS A 76 -1.57 2.84 -17.69
C LYS A 76 -1.95 1.51 -17.01
N GLY A 77 -3.18 1.07 -17.22
CA GLY A 77 -3.66 -0.22 -16.73
C GLY A 77 -4.00 -0.17 -15.25
N ILE A 78 -3.55 -1.18 -14.49
CA ILE A 78 -3.96 -1.35 -13.10
C ILE A 78 -3.46 -0.22 -12.19
N SER A 79 -2.25 0.31 -12.42
CA SER A 79 -1.72 1.47 -11.71
C SER A 79 -2.65 2.68 -11.84
N HIS A 80 -3.06 3.01 -13.08
CA HIS A 80 -3.99 4.10 -13.36
C HIS A 80 -5.33 3.91 -12.65
N PHE A 81 -5.94 2.72 -12.79
CA PHE A 81 -7.20 2.40 -12.12
C PHE A 81 -7.10 2.58 -10.61
N ILE A 82 -6.07 2.01 -9.97
CA ILE A 82 -5.86 2.13 -8.52
C ILE A 82 -5.71 3.60 -8.12
N THR A 83 -4.84 4.35 -8.79
CA THR A 83 -4.56 5.74 -8.40
C THR A 83 -5.74 6.69 -8.59
N GLU A 84 -6.66 6.41 -9.51
CA GLU A 84 -7.78 7.30 -9.83
C GLU A 84 -9.11 6.89 -9.19
N HIS A 85 -9.31 5.59 -8.92
CA HIS A 85 -10.61 5.05 -8.52
C HIS A 85 -10.60 4.43 -7.13
N ILE A 86 -9.43 4.17 -6.54
CA ILE A 86 -9.32 3.50 -5.24
C ILE A 86 -8.74 4.46 -4.21
N THR A 87 -9.45 4.63 -3.10
CA THR A 87 -8.93 5.37 -1.94
C THR A 87 -7.89 4.50 -1.23
N PRO A 88 -6.66 5.00 -1.00
CA PRO A 88 -5.66 4.25 -0.27
C PRO A 88 -6.08 4.02 1.18
N PHE A 89 -5.83 2.83 1.71
CA PHE A 89 -6.06 2.52 3.12
C PHE A 89 -4.92 3.04 4.00
N TYR A 90 -3.76 3.30 3.41
CA TYR A 90 -2.60 3.89 4.06
C TYR A 90 -1.99 4.96 3.14
N GLU A 91 -1.75 6.14 3.69
CA GLU A 91 -0.92 7.18 3.08
C GLU A 91 0.06 7.71 4.13
N ARG A 92 1.33 7.80 3.74
CA ARG A 92 2.35 8.42 4.58
C ARG A 92 2.04 9.90 4.71
N ARG A 93 1.88 10.36 5.94
CA ARG A 93 1.68 11.79 6.22
C ARG A 93 2.97 12.57 5.99
N TRP A 94 2.89 13.63 5.20
CA TRP A 94 3.98 14.59 4.94
C TRP A 94 4.10 15.67 6.03
N GLY A 95 3.19 15.68 7.02
CA GLY A 95 3.05 16.78 7.99
C GLY A 95 4.27 17.04 8.89
N GLY A 96 5.13 16.05 9.11
CA GLY A 96 6.44 16.26 9.76
C GLY A 96 7.43 16.97 8.86
N PHE A 97 7.56 16.52 7.61
CA PHE A 97 8.42 17.11 6.58
C PHE A 97 8.06 18.58 6.28
N LEU A 98 6.77 18.93 6.22
CA LEU A 98 6.34 20.33 6.04
C LEU A 98 6.63 21.23 7.25
N ARG A 99 6.68 20.68 8.48
CA ARG A 99 7.10 21.43 9.67
C ARG A 99 8.61 21.68 9.63
N ASP A 100 9.41 20.69 9.26
CA ASP A 100 10.86 20.84 9.15
C ASP A 100 11.27 21.86 8.08
N LEU A 101 10.60 21.87 6.91
CA LEU A 101 10.83 22.90 5.88
C LEU A 101 10.51 24.32 6.35
N LYS A 102 9.57 24.50 7.29
CA LYS A 102 9.25 25.82 7.88
C LYS A 102 10.24 26.22 8.96
N THR A 103 10.73 25.26 9.75
CA THR A 103 11.74 25.52 10.79
C THR A 103 13.13 25.78 10.20
N ASN A 104 13.46 25.17 9.06
CA ASN A 104 14.76 25.31 8.40
C ASN A 104 14.84 26.49 7.40
N ARG A 105 14.02 27.54 7.60
CA ARG A 105 14.21 28.81 6.90
C ARG A 105 15.50 29.46 7.39
N ILE A 106 16.52 29.26 6.56
CA ILE A 106 17.73 30.06 6.35
C ILE A 106 17.40 31.55 6.55
N ILE A 107 18.14 32.17 7.48
CA ILE A 107 18.32 33.63 7.58
C ILE A 107 19.26 34.05 6.45
#